data_AF-A0A3D9YR47-F1
#
_entry.id   AF-A0A3D9YR47-F1
#
_cell.length_a   1.000
_cell.length_b   1.000
_cell.length_c   1.000
_cell.angle_alpha   90.00
_cell.angle_beta   90.00
_cell.angle_gamma   90.00
#
_symmetry.space_group_name_H-M   'P 1'
#
loop_
_entity.id
_entity.type
_entity.pdbx_description
1 polymer ?
#
loop_
_entity_poly.entity_id
_entity_poly.type
_entity_poly.pdbx_seq_one_letter_code
_entity_poly.pdbx_strand_id
1 'polypeptide(L)' 'MPNAAALAALEKEIADVRENIRDLTEQAAAYSGAEDDALSADRIAEQEALLARLQKERDALAR' A
#
# COMPACT_ATOMS: atom_id res chain seq x y z
N MET A 1 -25.14 0.06 -9.91
CA MET A 1 -24.21 -0.85 -10.60
C MET A 1 -23.21 -1.37 -9.57
N PRO A 2 -23.15 -2.69 -9.32
CA PRO A 2 -22.29 -3.29 -8.30
C PRO A 2 -20.78 -3.01 -8.54
N ASN A 3 -20.34 -2.84 -9.79
CA ASN A 3 -18.95 -2.53 -10.11
C ASN A 3 -18.48 -1.16 -9.61
N ALA A 4 -19.35 -0.14 -9.54
CA ALA A 4 -18.96 1.20 -9.10
C ALA A 4 -18.69 1.24 -7.58
N ALA A 5 -19.50 0.52 -6.79
CA ALA A 5 -19.30 0.42 -5.34
C ALA A 5 -18.06 -0.41 -5.00
N ALA A 6 -17.83 -1.52 -5.71
CA ALA A 6 -16.62 -2.32 -5.57
C ALA A 6 -15.35 -1.56 -6.00
N LEU A 7 -15.44 -0.75 -7.07
CA LEU A 7 -14.34 0.11 -7.52
C LEU A 7 -13.98 1.16 -6.47
N ALA A 8 -14.98 1.84 -5.91
CA ALA A 8 -14.77 2.84 -4.85
C ALA A 8 -14.17 2.22 -3.57
N ALA A 9 -14.54 0.98 -3.23
CA ALA A 9 -13.95 0.26 -2.11
C ALA A 9 -12.47 -0.06 -2.34
N LEU A 10 -12.12 -0.56 -3.54
CA LEU A 10 -10.72 -0.81 -3.92
C LEU A 10 -9.89 0.47 -3.94
N GLU A 11 -10.43 1.58 -4.46
CA GLU A 11 -9.74 2.86 -4.47
C GLU A 11 -9.46 3.38 -3.06
N LYS A 12 -10.40 3.18 -2.13
CA LYS A 12 -10.19 3.49 -0.72
C LYS A 12 -9.06 2.64 -0.13
N GLU A 13 -9.09 1.33 -0.32
CA GLU A 13 -8.04 0.44 0.20
C GLU A 13 -6.65 0.77 -0.38
N ILE A 14 -6.59 1.11 -1.67
CA ILE A 14 -5.38 1.61 -2.33
C ILE A 14 -4.87 2.90 -1.67
N ALA A 15 -5.76 3.82 -1.30
CA ALA A 15 -5.39 5.06 -0.62
C ALA A 15 -4.82 4.77 0.77
N ASP A 16 -5.47 3.89 1.53
CA ASP A 16 -5.03 3.49 2.87
C ASP A 16 -3.64 2.81 2.83
N VAL A 17 -3.39 1.92 1.86
CA VAL A 17 -2.08 1.27 1.70
C VAL A 17 -0.99 2.28 1.32
N ARG A 18 -1.29 3.26 0.46
CA ARG A 18 -0.34 4.32 0.09
C ARG A 18 0.02 5.21 1.28
N GLU A 19 -0.96 5.54 2.11
CA GLU A 19 -0.74 6.26 3.37
C GLU A 19 0.17 5.46 4.31
N ASN A 20 -0.10 4.17 4.49
CA ASN A 20 0.76 3.31 5.31
C ASN A 20 2.20 3.25 4.80
N ILE A 21 2.43 3.17 3.47
CA ILE A 21 3.78 3.20 2.89
C ILE A 21 4.50 4.51 3.21
N ARG A 22 3.81 5.65 3.08
CA ARG A 22 4.37 6.96 3.41
C ARG A 22 4.76 7.01 4.89
N ASP A 23 3.86 6.63 5.78
CA ASP A 23 4.09 6.68 7.22
C ASP A 23 5.23 5.74 7.65
N LEU A 24 5.35 4.55 7.03
CA LEU A 24 6.48 3.63 7.24
C LEU A 24 7.80 4.22 6.74
N THR A 25 7.78 4.91 5.60
CA THR A 25 8.96 5.57 5.03
C THR A 25 9.43 6.72 5.94
N GLU A 26 8.49 7.51 6.47
CA GLU A 26 8.78 8.57 7.43
C GLU A 26 9.35 8.02 8.74
N GLN A 27 8.79 6.91 9.25
CA GLN A 27 9.30 6.22 10.44
C GLN A 27 10.73 5.68 10.21
N ALA A 28 10.99 5.04 9.09
CA ALA A 28 12.32 4.54 8.74
C ALA A 28 13.35 5.68 8.65
N ALA A 29 12.95 6.83 8.10
CA ALA A 29 13.81 8.02 8.06
C ALA A 29 14.06 8.65 9.45
N ALA A 30 13.10 8.53 10.37
CA ALA A 30 13.21 9.07 11.73
C ALA A 30 14.01 8.18 12.70
N TYR A 31 13.93 6.86 12.53
CA TYR A 31 14.57 5.85 13.38
C TYR A 31 15.67 5.12 12.61
N SER A 32 16.75 5.81 12.24
CA SER A 32 17.84 5.19 11.47
C SER A 32 18.79 4.41 12.39
N GLY A 33 18.59 3.10 12.47
CA GLY A 33 19.47 2.12 13.12
C GLY A 33 19.44 0.84 12.29
N ALA A 34 20.60 0.19 12.07
CA ALA A 34 20.72 -0.85 11.03
C ALA A 34 19.73 -2.03 11.12
N GLU A 35 19.27 -2.40 12.32
CA GLU A 35 18.26 -3.46 12.53
C GLU A 35 16.83 -2.95 12.26
N ASP A 36 16.53 -1.71 12.66
CA ASP A 36 15.24 -1.04 12.42
C ASP A 36 15.05 -0.71 10.93
N ASP A 37 16.14 -0.42 10.22
CA ASP A 37 16.14 -0.13 8.78
C ASP A 37 15.73 -1.36 7.97
N ALA A 38 16.23 -2.56 8.32
CA ALA A 38 15.89 -3.81 7.62
C ALA A 38 14.42 -4.22 7.84
N LEU A 39 13.96 -4.16 9.09
CA LEU A 39 12.55 -4.45 9.42
C LEU A 39 11.59 -3.46 8.74
N SER A 40 11.96 -2.19 8.66
CA SER A 40 11.15 -1.18 7.99
C SER A 40 11.12 -1.40 6.47
N ALA A 41 12.26 -1.77 5.88
CA ALA A 41 12.34 -2.09 4.45
C ALA A 41 11.45 -3.29 4.07
N ASP A 42 11.47 -4.36 4.87
CA ASP A 42 10.64 -5.55 4.63
C ASP A 42 9.14 -5.20 4.69
N ARG A 43 8.71 -4.42 5.68
CA ARG A 43 7.31 -3.97 5.80
C ARG A 43 6.88 -3.07 4.65
N ILE A 44 7.75 -2.19 4.19
CA ILE A 44 7.48 -1.35 3.01
C ILE A 44 7.30 -2.24 1.77
N ALA A 45 8.18 -3.22 1.56
CA ALA A 45 8.10 -4.15 0.43
C ALA A 45 6.80 -4.98 0.44
N GLU A 46 6.34 -5.43 1.61
CA GLU A 46 5.05 -6.12 1.75
C GLU A 46 3.88 -5.23 1.33
N GLN A 47 3.88 -3.97 1.77
CA GLN A 47 2.83 -3.01 1.44
C GLN A 47 2.85 -2.61 -0.05
N GLU A 48 4.03 -2.49 -0.66
CA GLU A 48 4.16 -2.26 -2.11
C GLU A 48 3.62 -3.45 -2.92
N ALA A 49 3.87 -4.68 -2.49
CA ALA A 49 3.33 -5.88 -3.12
C ALA A 49 1.80 -5.94 -3.02
N LEU A 50 1.24 -5.57 -1.86
CA LEU A 50 -0.20 -5.44 -1.67
C LEU A 50 -0.79 -4.35 -2.58
N LEU A 51 -0.17 -3.18 -2.65
CA LEU A 51 -0.58 -2.08 -3.53
C LEU A 51 -0.63 -2.53 -5.00
N ALA A 52 0.40 -3.24 -5.46
CA ALA A 52 0.45 -3.76 -6.83
C ALA A 52 -0.68 -4.77 -7.11
N ARG A 53 -1.03 -5.61 -6.14
CA ARG A 53 -2.17 -6.54 -6.25
C ARG A 53 -3.49 -5.79 -6.35
N LEU A 54 -3.74 -4.84 -5.46
CA LEU A 54 -4.98 -4.05 -5.44
C LEU A 54 -5.16 -3.24 -6.73
N GLN A 55 -4.07 -2.67 -7.27
CA GLN A 55 -4.10 -1.96 -8.55
C GLN A 55 -4.51 -2.88 -9.71
N LYS A 56 -3.99 -4.12 -9.76
CA LYS A 56 -4.38 -5.09 -10.79
C LYS A 56 -5.86 -5.48 -10.69
N GLU A 57 -6.37 -5.65 -9.47
CA GLU A 57 -7.79 -5.94 -9.24
C GLU A 57 -8.67 -4.77 -9.66
N ARG A 58 -8.28 -3.55 -9.30
CA ARG A 58 -8.95 -2.32 -9.73
C ARG A 58 -9.00 -2.18 -11.25
N ASP A 59 -7.88 -2.41 -11.92
CA ASP A 59 -7.80 -2.36 -13.38
C ASP A 59 -8.63 -3.46 -14.05
N ALA A 60 -8.76 -4.64 -13.44
CA ALA A 60 -9.62 -5.70 -13.94
C ALA A 60 -11.11 -5.37 -13.80
N LEU A 61 -11.49 -4.66 -12.72
CA LEU A 61 -12.86 -4.25 -12.46
C LEU A 61 -13.31 -3.03 -13.29
N ALA A 62 -12.36 -2.19 -13.69
CA ALA A 62 -12.58 -0.99 -14.50
C ALA A 62 -12.59 -1.26 -16.02
N ARG A 63 -12.26 -2.48 -16.46
CA ARG A 63 -12.36 -2.94 -17.86
C ARG A 63 -13.76 -3.42 -18.19
#